data_AF-A0A699XRB2-F1
#
_entry.id   AF-A0A699XRB2-F1
#
_cell.length_a   1.000
_cell.length_b   1.000
_cell.length_c   1.000
_cell.angle_alpha   90.00
_cell.angle_beta   90.00
_cell.angle_gamma   90.00
#
_symmetry.space_group_name_H-M   'P 1'
#
loop_
_entity.id
_entity.type
_entity.pdbx_description
1 polymer ?
#
loop_
_entity_poly.entity_id
_entity_poly.type
_entity_poly.pdbx_seq_one_letter_code
_entity_poly.pdbx_strand_id
1 'polypeptide(L)' 'EEDEPPEVELKELPPHLEYAFLGNNGKWPIIIAKDLSPNEKTDLINVLKNRKKDIA' A
#
# COMPACT_ATOMS: atom_id res chain seq x y z
N GLU A 1 11.29 -17.67 -5.86
CA GLU A 1 10.51 -17.47 -4.63
C GLU A 1 9.36 -16.56 -5.00
N GLU A 2 8.12 -17.03 -4.86
CA GLU A 2 6.96 -16.19 -5.12
C GLU A 2 6.88 -15.16 -3.99
N ASP A 3 7.04 -13.88 -4.33
CA ASP A 3 6.74 -12.72 -3.48
C ASP A 3 5.21 -12.66 -3.31
N GLU A 4 4.63 -13.72 -2.76
CA GLU A 4 3.23 -13.78 -2.38
C GLU A 4 3.02 -12.79 -1.25
N PRO A 5 1.94 -12.00 -1.33
CA PRO A 5 1.66 -11.10 -0.23
C PRO A 5 1.40 -11.95 1.02
N PRO A 6 1.86 -11.49 2.20
CA PRO A 6 1.49 -12.16 3.42
C PRO A 6 -0.05 -12.23 3.49
N GLU A 7 -0.60 -13.38 3.88
CA GLU A 7 -2.01 -13.49 4.27
C GLU A 7 -2.23 -12.59 5.49
N VAL A 8 -2.43 -11.30 5.22
CA VAL A 8 -2.80 -10.30 6.21
C VAL A 8 -4.31 -10.37 6.33
N GLU A 9 -4.79 -10.89 7.46
CA GLU A 9 -6.15 -10.65 7.91
C GLU A 9 -6.31 -9.13 8.09
N LEU A 10 -6.97 -8.47 7.13
CA LEU A 10 -7.23 -7.04 7.19
C LEU A 10 -8.08 -6.77 8.43
N LYS A 11 -7.45 -6.17 9.45
CA LYS A 11 -8.13 -5.80 10.69
C LYS A 11 -8.96 -4.55 10.44
N GLU A 12 -9.96 -4.32 11.29
CA GLU A 12 -10.69 -3.06 11.26
C GLU A 12 -9.73 -1.90 11.55
N LEU A 13 -9.65 -0.98 10.59
CA LEU A 13 -8.83 0.21 10.72
C LEU A 13 -9.61 1.32 11.43
N PRO A 14 -8.90 2.20 12.17
CA PRO A 14 -9.46 3.47 12.59
C PRO A 14 -10.09 4.24 11.41
N PRO A 15 -11.13 5.05 11.64
CA PRO A 15 -11.90 5.70 10.57
C PRO A 15 -11.10 6.71 9.72
N HIS A 16 -9.94 7.15 10.20
CA HIS A 16 -9.02 8.04 9.50
C HIS A 16 -8.00 7.28 8.62
N LEU A 17 -7.99 5.95 8.65
CA LEU A 17 -7.11 5.11 7.86
C LEU A 17 -7.91 4.28 6.84
N GLU A 18 -7.26 3.97 5.73
CA GLU A 18 -7.80 3.22 4.62
C GLU A 18 -6.73 2.25 4.10
N TYR A 19 -7.17 1.07 3.64
CA TYR A 19 -6.30 0.15 2.93
C TYR A 19 -6.14 0.57 1.47
N ALA A 20 -4.90 0.62 1.00
CA ALA A 20 -4.56 0.70 -0.41
C ALA A 20 -3.67 -0.48 -0.79
N PHE A 21 -3.58 -0.79 -2.08
CA PHE A 21 -2.84 -1.95 -2.56
C PHE A 21 -1.67 -1.52 -3.43
N LEU A 22 -0.47 -2.01 -3.09
CA LEU A 22 0.80 -1.75 -3.73
C LEU A 22 1.23 -2.95 -4.59
N GLY A 23 1.95 -2.67 -5.68
CA GLY A 23 2.48 -3.67 -6.62
C GLY A 23 1.64 -3.83 -7.89
N ASN A 24 2.24 -4.40 -8.93
CA ASN A 24 1.61 -4.54 -10.25
C ASN A 24 0.34 -5.41 -10.23
N ASN A 25 0.22 -6.29 -9.23
CA ASN A 25 -0.91 -7.19 -9.04
C ASN A 25 -1.78 -6.79 -7.82
N GLY A 26 -1.54 -5.61 -7.21
CA GLY A 26 -2.27 -5.19 -6.00
C GLY A 26 -2.08 -6.15 -4.82
N LYS A 27 -0.98 -6.90 -4.80
CA LYS A 27 -0.76 -7.97 -3.81
C LYS A 27 -0.48 -7.39 -2.42
N TRP A 28 0.22 -6.26 -2.30
CA TRP A 28 0.73 -5.77 -1.02
C TRP A 28 -0.22 -4.75 -0.38
N PRO A 29 -0.96 -5.09 0.69
CA PRO A 29 -1.77 -4.10 1.39
C PRO A 29 -0.84 -3.09 2.10
N ILE A 30 -1.12 -1.80 1.89
CA ILE A 30 -0.54 -0.69 2.61
C ILE A 30 -1.65 0.07 3.32
N ILE A 31 -1.33 0.68 4.46
CA ILE A 31 -2.27 1.50 5.22
C ILE A 31 -1.95 2.96 4.92
N ILE A 32 -2.95 3.70 4.45
CA ILE A 32 -2.85 5.12 4.11
C ILE A 32 -3.87 5.93 4.90
N ALA A 33 -3.70 7.24 4.97
CA ALA A 33 -4.74 8.10 5.53
C ALA A 33 -5.90 8.26 4.55
N LYS A 34 -7.12 8.15 5.06
CA LYS A 34 -8.36 8.28 4.27
C LYS A 34 -8.52 9.70 3.71
N ASP A 35 -8.01 10.68 4.44
CA ASP A 35 -8.12 12.11 4.13
C ASP A 35 -7.20 12.57 2.99
N LEU A 36 -6.34 11.68 2.46
CA LEU A 36 -5.50 12.00 1.31
C LEU A 36 -6.33 12.24 0.06
N SER A 37 -5.97 13.26 -0.72
CA SER A 37 -6.52 13.47 -2.04
C SER A 37 -6.08 12.36 -3.01
N PRO A 38 -6.85 12.09 -4.10
CA PRO A 38 -6.48 11.07 -5.09
C PRO A 38 -5.07 11.25 -5.69
N ASN A 39 -4.64 12.50 -5.85
CA ASN A 39 -3.29 12.83 -6.32
C ASN A 39 -2.23 12.42 -5.31
N GLU A 40 -2.39 12.80 -4.03
CA GLU A 40 -1.47 12.42 -2.95
C GLU A 40 -1.40 10.90 -2.77
N LYS A 41 -2.52 10.18 -2.91
CA LYS A 41 -2.54 8.71 -2.89
C LYS A 41 -1.68 8.14 -4.02
N THR A 42 -1.81 8.69 -5.22
CA THR A 42 -1.04 8.25 -6.41
C THR A 42 0.46 8.54 -6.23
N ASP A 43 0.80 9.72 -5.74
CA ASP A 43 2.19 10.12 -5.48
C ASP A 43 2.82 9.25 -4.40
N LEU A 44 2.09 8.97 -3.32
CA LEU A 44 2.53 8.08 -2.25
C LEU A 44 2.81 6.66 -2.78
N ILE A 45 1.90 6.11 -3.59
CA ILE A 45 2.08 4.80 -4.21
C ILE A 45 3.32 4.80 -5.11
N ASN A 46 3.57 5.86 -5.89
CA ASN A 46 4.74 5.96 -6.75
C ASN A 46 6.06 6.02 -5.96
N VAL A 47 6.10 6.79 -4.87
CA VAL A 47 7.27 6.83 -3.96
C VAL A 47 7.52 5.46 -3.34
N LEU A 48 6.47 4.77 -2.89
CA LEU A 48 6.58 3.42 -2.31
C LEU A 48 7.05 2.38 -3.33
N LYS A 49 6.55 2.43 -4.57
CA LYS A 49 7.02 1.59 -5.69
C LYS A 49 8.51 1.78 -5.96
N ASN A 50 8.99 3.02 -5.93
CA ASN A 50 10.41 3.32 -6.14
C ASN A 50 11.28 2.84 -4.99
N ARG A 51 10.85 3.03 -3.73
CA ARG A 51 11.62 2.58 -2.55
C ARG A 51 11.73 1.07 -2.40
N LYS A 52 10.79 0.26 -2.91
CA LYS A 52 10.92 -1.21 -2.89
C LYS A 52 12.14 -1.70 -3.71
N LYS A 53 12.66 -0.89 -4.65
CA LYS A 53 13.88 -1.21 -5.39
C LYS A 53 15.18 -1.02 -4.58
N ASP A 54 15.16 -0.21 -3.53
CA ASP A 54 16.35 0.11 -2.73
C ASP A 54 16.55 -0.85 -1.55
N ILE A 55 15.60 -1.76 -1.30
CA ILE A 55 15.66 -2.77 -0.21
C ILE A 55 16.08 -4.15 -0.76
N ALA A 56 16.27 -4.27 -2.09
CA ALA A 56 16.77 -5.47 -2.76
C ALA A 56 18.31 -5.53 -2.76
#